data_AF-A0A382FAH3-F1
#
_entry.id   AF-A0A382FAH3-F1
#
_cell.length_a   1.000
_cell.length_b   1.000
_cell.length_c   1.000
_cell.angle_alpha   90.00
_cell.angle_beta   90.00
_cell.angle_gamma   90.00
#
_symmetry.space_group_name_H-M   'P 1'
#
loop_
_entity.id
_entity.type
_entity.pdbx_description
1 polymer ?
#
loop_
_entity_poly.entity_id
_entity_poly.type
_entity_poly.pdbx_seq_one_letter_code
_entity_poly.pdbx_strand_id
1 'polypeptide(L)' 'MRQNPPFNMDYITATFLLEKISNKTQIINDPFAVRNMPEKLYSINFLKLMPPTIFTRSVYEI' A
#
# COMPACT_ATOMS: atom_id res chain seq x y z
N MET A 1 -11.23 -4.83 -5.36
CA MET A 1 -10.36 -4.07 -4.44
C MET A 1 -10.31 -2.65 -4.95
N ARG A 2 -10.69 -1.57 -4.27
CA ARG A 2 -10.89 -1.20 -2.85
C ARG A 2 -12.17 -1.75 -2.18
N GLN A 3 -12.06 -2.24 -0.95
CA GLN A 3 -13.18 -2.34 0.00
C GLN A 3 -12.69 -1.80 1.35
N ASN A 4 -13.52 -1.00 2.04
CA ASN A 4 -13.18 -0.49 3.36
C ASN A 4 -13.46 -1.60 4.40
N PRO A 5 -12.52 -1.97 5.29
CA PRO A 5 -11.16 -1.45 5.42
C PRO A 5 -10.16 -2.16 4.48
N PRO A 6 -9.15 -1.44 3.94
CA PRO A 6 -8.49 -1.83 2.69
C PRO A 6 -7.24 -2.72 2.84
N PHE A 7 -6.82 -3.06 4.06
CA PHE A 7 -5.54 -3.73 4.34
C PHE A 7 -5.69 -4.86 5.37
N ASN A 8 -6.66 -5.74 5.15
CA ASN A 8 -6.83 -6.96 5.95
C ASN A 8 -6.07 -8.15 5.33
N MET A 9 -6.16 -9.32 5.97
CA MET A 9 -5.51 -10.53 5.47
C MET A 9 -6.03 -11.00 4.11
N ASP A 10 -7.30 -10.72 3.79
CA ASP A 10 -7.87 -11.07 2.48
C ASP A 10 -7.24 -10.26 1.36
N TYR A 11 -7.04 -8.95 1.58
CA TYR A 11 -6.32 -8.09 0.65
C TYR A 11 -4.90 -8.61 0.40
N ILE A 12 -4.14 -8.89 1.47
CA ILE A 12 -2.76 -9.40 1.37
C ILE A 12 -2.73 -10.73 0.63
N THR A 13 -3.60 -11.67 1.00
CA THR A 13 -3.70 -12.99 0.36
C THR A 13 -4.02 -12.87 -1.13
N ALA A 14 -4.96 -12.00 -1.49
CA ALA A 14 -5.31 -11.76 -2.89
C ALA A 14 -4.11 -11.26 -3.69
N THR A 15 -3.27 -10.38 -3.14
CA THR A 15 -2.06 -9.92 -3.84
C THR A 15 -1.05 -11.05 -4.08
N PHE A 16 -0.88 -11.99 -3.14
CA PHE A 16 -0.01 -13.16 -3.35
C PHE A 16 -0.58 -14.13 -4.39
N LEU A 17 -1.89 -14.33 -4.42
CA LEU A 17 -2.54 -15.17 -5.43
C LEU A 17 -2.39 -14.60 -6.84
N LEU A 18 -2.59 -13.28 -6.97
CA LEU A 18 -2.37 -12.57 -8.23
C LEU A 18 -0.90 -12.72 -8.68
N GLU A 19 0.07 -12.55 -7.78
CA GLU A 19 1.48 -12.73 -8.11
C GLU A 19 1.79 -14.13 -8.67
N LYS A 20 1.15 -15.19 -8.15
CA LYS A 20 1.35 -16.57 -8.63
C LYS A 20 0.90 -16.82 -10.06
N ILE A 21 -0.05 -16.03 -10.57
CA ILE A 21 -0.58 -16.18 -11.94
C ILE A 21 -0.02 -15.13 -12.91
N SER A 22 0.88 -14.26 -12.46
CA SER A 22 1.45 -13.15 -13.26
C SER A 22 2.19 -13.60 -14.52
N ASN A 23 2.65 -14.86 -14.57
CA ASN A 23 3.26 -15.46 -15.75
C ASN A 23 2.25 -15.94 -16.81
N LYS A 24 0.97 -16.10 -16.45
CA LYS A 24 -0.11 -16.55 -17.34
C LYS A 24 -1.08 -15.42 -17.70
N THR A 25 -1.23 -14.46 -16.79
CA THR A 25 -2.17 -13.34 -16.93
C THR A 25 -1.44 -12.05 -16.58
N GLN A 26 -1.53 -11.07 -17.46
CA GLN A 26 -1.02 -9.74 -17.17
C GLN A 26 -1.85 -9.11 -16.06
N ILE A 27 -1.19 -8.64 -15.01
CA ILE A 27 -1.83 -8.00 -13.86
C ILE A 27 -1.31 -6.57 -13.75
N ILE A 28 -2.23 -5.61 -13.69
CA ILE A 28 -1.94 -4.20 -13.53
C ILE A 28 -2.85 -3.66 -12.41
N ASN A 29 -2.32 -3.05 -11.35
CA ASN A 29 -0.90 -2.83 -11.04
C ASN A 29 -0.21 -4.08 -10.49
N ASP A 30 1.13 -4.07 -10.44
CA ASP A 30 1.94 -5.14 -9.83
C ASP A 30 1.43 -5.47 -8.42
N PRO A 31 0.99 -6.72 -8.15
CA PRO A 31 0.51 -7.13 -6.83
C PRO A 31 1.55 -6.92 -5.71
N PHE A 32 2.85 -6.99 -6.01
CA PHE A 32 3.91 -6.68 -5.07
C PHE A 32 3.90 -5.20 -4.70
N ALA A 33 3.83 -4.31 -5.69
CA ALA A 33 3.74 -2.87 -5.46
C ALA A 33 2.46 -2.51 -4.67
N VAL A 34 1.32 -3.11 -5.03
CA VAL A 34 0.01 -2.86 -4.40
C VAL A 34 0.01 -3.13 -2.89
N ARG A 35 0.75 -4.14 -2.41
CA ARG A 35 0.85 -4.43 -0.95
C ARG A 35 1.97 -3.67 -0.24
N ASN A 36 3.01 -3.24 -0.95
CA ASN A 36 4.22 -2.64 -0.35
C ASN A 36 4.31 -1.11 -0.53
N MET A 37 3.46 -0.50 -1.34
CA MET A 37 3.44 0.96 -1.59
C MET A 37 2.14 1.60 -1.07
N PRO A 38 1.92 1.63 0.25
CA PRO A 38 0.73 2.26 0.83
C PRO A 38 0.68 3.75 0.48
N GLU A 39 -0.44 4.20 -0.11
CA GLU A 39 -0.60 5.55 -0.68
C GLU A 39 -0.10 6.68 0.23
N LYS A 40 -0.46 6.66 1.52
CA LYS A 40 -0.09 7.71 2.47
C LYS A 40 1.32 7.56 3.03
N LEU A 41 1.76 6.34 3.31
CA LEU A 41 3.05 6.13 4.00
C LEU A 41 4.21 6.09 2.99
N TYR A 42 3.99 5.64 1.76
CA TYR A 42 5.03 5.57 0.75
C TYR A 42 5.55 6.97 0.33
N SER A 43 4.78 8.03 0.60
CA SER A 43 5.20 9.41 0.35
C SER A 43 6.45 9.81 1.13
N ILE A 44 6.81 9.11 2.22
CA ILE A 44 8.05 9.37 3.00
C ILE A 44 9.32 9.28 2.15
N ASN A 45 9.28 8.61 0.99
CA ASN A 45 10.41 8.58 0.08
C ASN A 45 10.61 9.91 -0.68
N PHE A 46 9.68 10.86 -0.52
CA PHE A 46 9.61 12.12 -1.25
C PHE A 46 9.48 13.33 -0.30
N LEU A 47 10.06 13.28 0.90
CA LEU A 47 9.93 14.33 1.93
C LEU A 47 10.23 15.75 1.42
N LYS A 48 11.18 15.91 0.50
CA LYS A 48 11.54 17.21 -0.10
C LYS A 48 10.41 17.86 -0.90
N LEU A 49 9.43 17.05 -1.33
CA LEU A 49 8.28 17.47 -2.12
C LEU A 49 6.98 17.49 -1.29
N MET A 50 7.06 17.17 0.00
CA MET A 50 5.91 17.11 0.90
C MET A 50 5.79 18.38 1.75
N PRO A 51 4.57 18.79 2.14
CA PRO A 51 4.40 19.74 3.23
C PRO A 51 4.90 19.13 4.56
N PRO A 52 5.12 19.96 5.60
CA PRO A 52 5.38 19.45 6.95
C PRO A 52 4.32 18.41 7.34
N THR A 53 4.75 17.17 7.56
CA THR A 53 3.87 16.01 7.76
C THR A 53 4.39 15.20 8.95
N ILE A 54 3.49 14.80 9.85
CA ILE A 54 3.77 13.90 10.97
C ILE A 54 3.03 12.57 10.80
N PHE A 55 3.75 11.47 11.04
CA PHE A 55 3.16 10.14 11.18
C PHE A 55 3.35 9.71 12.63
N THR A 56 2.27 9.68 13.41
CA THR A 56 2.33 9.35 14.84
C THR A 56 1.19 8.46 15.28
N ARG A 57 1.44 7.68 16.33
CA ARG A 57 0.43 6.95 17.10
C ARG A 57 0.02 7.72 18.36
N SER A 58 0.74 8.78 18.71
CA SER A 58 0.51 9.60 19.91
C SER A 58 -0.34 10.80 19.55
N VAL A 59 -1.47 10.96 20.24
CA VAL A 59 -2.31 12.15 20.10
C VAL A 59 -1.69 13.40 20.72
N TYR A 60 -0.65 13.24 21.56
CA TYR A 60 0.04 14.34 22.23
C TYR A 60 1.11 15.03 21.36
N GLU A 61 1.42 14.46 20.19
CA GLU A 61 2.36 15.04 19.20
C GLU A 61 1.65 15.90 18.15
N ILE A 62 0.32 16.03 18.25
CA ILE A 62 -0.55 16.77 17.32
C ILE A 62 -0.97 18.10 17.96
#